data_AF-A0A533WQ54-F1
#
_entry.id   AF-A0A533WQ54-F1
#
_cell.length_a   1.000
_cell.length_b   1.000
_cell.length_c   1.000
_cell.angle_alpha   90.00
_cell.angle_beta   90.00
_cell.angle_gamma   90.00
#
_symmetry.space_group_name_H-M   'P 1'
#
loop_
_entity.id
_entity.type
_entity.pdbx_description
1 polymer ?
#
loop_
_entity_poly.entity_id
_entity_poly.type
_entity_poly.pdbx_seq_one_letter_code
_entity_poly.pdbx_strand_id
1 'polypeptide(L)' 'MASFFLKGIIIVVLVGVAATLVLYNAKLIDVCPLKQVYITESIKKYEETKDPQLCDELNGKISEFNGDCKAELEELDCG' A
#
# COMPACT_ATOMS: atom_id res chain seq x y z
N MET A 1 21.93 -35.44 -2.57
CA MET A 1 20.53 -35.27 -3.02
C MET A 1 19.85 -34.06 -2.38
N ALA A 2 19.87 -33.88 -1.06
CA ALA A 2 19.23 -32.74 -0.37
C ALA A 2 19.66 -31.33 -0.85
N SER A 3 20.93 -31.14 -1.23
CA SER A 3 21.45 -29.84 -1.68
C SER A 3 20.90 -29.35 -3.02
N PHE A 4 20.49 -30.27 -3.91
CA PHE A 4 19.95 -29.91 -5.23
C PHE A 4 18.50 -29.43 -5.11
N PHE A 5 17.70 -30.10 -4.29
CA PHE A 5 16.33 -29.68 -3.96
C PHE A 5 16.31 -28.34 -3.24
N LEU A 6 17.23 -28.12 -2.27
CA LEU A 6 17.32 -26.85 -1.55
C LEU A 6 17.66 -25.68 -2.48
N LYS A 7 18.60 -25.88 -3.42
CA LYS A 7 18.94 -24.88 -4.45
C LYS A 7 17.77 -24.59 -5.37
N GLY A 8 17.02 -25.61 -5.79
CA GLY A 8 15.81 -25.45 -6.61
C GLY A 8 14.75 -24.60 -5.92
N ILE A 9 14.48 -24.86 -4.64
CA ILE A 9 13.52 -24.08 -3.84
C ILE A 9 13.96 -22.62 -3.74
N ILE A 10 15.23 -22.36 -3.46
CA ILE A 10 15.77 -20.98 -3.36
C ILE A 10 15.57 -20.23 -4.68
N ILE A 11 15.85 -20.87 -5.82
CA ILE A 11 15.68 -20.24 -7.15
C ILE A 11 14.21 -19.91 -7.41
N VAL A 12 13.29 -20.83 -7.10
CA VAL A 12 11.84 -20.58 -7.29
C VAL A 12 11.36 -19.42 -6.42
N VAL A 13 11.79 -19.34 -5.16
CA VAL A 13 11.45 -18.23 -4.26
C VAL A 13 12.00 -16.92 -4.80
N LEU A 14 13.27 -16.88 -5.23
CA LEU A 14 13.88 -15.67 -5.78
C LEU A 14 13.18 -15.18 -7.04
N VAL A 15 12.81 -16.09 -7.95
CA VAL A 15 12.06 -15.75 -9.17
C VAL A 15 10.67 -15.23 -8.80
N GLY A 16 10.00 -15.84 -7.82
CA GLY A 16 8.71 -15.36 -7.32
C GLY A 16 8.78 -13.93 -6.78
N VAL A 17 9.77 -13.64 -5.93
CA VAL A 17 9.97 -12.28 -5.38
C VAL A 17 10.33 -11.27 -6.47
N ALA A 18 11.17 -11.65 -7.43
CA ALA A 18 11.51 -10.77 -8.55
C ALA A 18 10.27 -10.48 -9.41
N ALA A 19 9.45 -11.48 -9.71
CA ALA A 19 8.24 -11.32 -10.50
C ALA A 19 7.21 -10.41 -9.81
N THR A 20 6.99 -10.57 -8.50
CA THR A 20 6.07 -9.70 -7.74
C THR A 20 6.55 -8.25 -7.71
N LEU A 21 7.86 -8.01 -7.53
CA LEU A 21 8.45 -6.67 -7.59
C LEU A 21 8.27 -6.03 -8.97
N VAL A 22 8.48 -6.78 -10.06
CA VAL A 22 8.29 -6.28 -11.43
C VAL A 22 6.82 -5.93 -11.68
N LEU A 23 5.89 -6.80 -11.29
CA LEU A 23 4.45 -6.58 -11.44
C LEU A 23 3.96 -5.39 -10.62
N TYR A 24 4.50 -5.18 -9.41
CA TYR A 24 4.21 -4.01 -8.58
C TYR A 24 4.68 -2.70 -9.24
N ASN A 25 5.93 -2.66 -9.71
CA ASN A 25 6.47 -1.46 -10.39
C ASN A 25 5.76 -1.16 -11.71
N ALA A 26 5.28 -2.19 -12.42
CA ALA A 26 4.51 -2.03 -13.65
C ALA A 26 3.07 -1.53 -13.41
N LYS A 27 2.66 -1.26 -12.15
CA LYS A 27 1.27 -0.95 -11.75
C LYS A 27 0.24 -1.97 -12.29
N LEU A 28 0.67 -3.21 -12.53
CA LEU A 28 -0.22 -4.29 -12.99
C LEU A 28 -0.96 -4.97 -11.85
N ILE A 29 -0.47 -4.78 -10.62
CA ILE A 29 -1.15 -5.19 -9.41
C ILE A 29 -1.98 -4.01 -8.92
N ASP A 30 -3.27 -4.24 -8.70
CA ASP A 30 -4.14 -3.26 -8.08
C ASP A 30 -3.71 -3.06 -6.61
N VAL A 31 -3.07 -1.92 -6.34
CA VAL A 31 -2.62 -1.52 -5.00
C VAL A 31 -3.70 -0.78 -4.22
N CYS A 32 -4.84 -0.49 -4.84
CA CYS A 32 -5.92 0.27 -4.22
C CYS A 32 -6.48 -0.38 -2.96
N PRO A 33 -6.69 -1.72 -2.90
CA PRO A 33 -7.13 -2.35 -1.66
C PRO A 33 -6.13 -2.14 -0.50
N LEU A 34 -4.82 -2.17 -0.78
CA LEU A 34 -3.78 -1.93 0.23
C LEU A 34 -3.77 -0.46 0.67
N LYS A 35 -3.85 0.49 -0.28
CA LYS A 35 -3.94 1.92 0.03
C LYS A 35 -5.17 2.25 0.88
N GLN A 36 -6.31 1.61 0.61
CA GLN A 36 -7.54 1.78 1.37
C GLN A 36 -7.38 1.35 2.85
N VAL A 37 -6.71 0.23 3.10
CA VAL A 37 -6.40 -0.21 4.47
C VAL A 37 -5.54 0.82 5.19
N TYR A 38 -4.52 1.34 4.51
CA TYR A 38 -3.61 2.33 5.08
C TYR A 38 -4.27 3.68 5.39
N ILE A 39 -5.20 4.14 4.54
CA ILE A 39 -6.04 5.31 4.81
C ILE A 39 -6.92 5.09 6.03
N THR A 40 -7.54 3.90 6.15
CA THR A 40 -8.38 3.55 7.29
C THR A 40 -7.61 3.59 8.61
N GLU A 41 -6.38 3.06 8.63
CA GLU A 41 -5.51 3.13 9.80
C GLU A 41 -5.12 4.57 10.14
N SER A 42 -4.82 5.38 9.12
CA SER A 42 -4.47 6.79 9.28
C SER A 42 -5.65 7.63 9.82
N ILE A 43 -6.88 7.35 9.37
CA ILE A 43 -8.11 7.93 9.94
C ILE A 43 -8.21 7.60 11.44
N LYS A 44 -8.07 6.33 11.80
CA LYS A 44 -8.16 5.90 13.20
C LYS A 44 -7.11 6.60 14.07
N LYS A 45 -5.88 6.71 13.58
CA LYS A 45 -4.80 7.40 14.29
C LYS A 45 -5.11 8.89 14.48
N TYR A 46 -5.67 9.54 13.46
CA TYR A 46 -6.14 10.92 13.57
C TYR A 46 -7.30 11.03 14.58
N GLU A 47 -8.26 10.11 14.58
CA GLU A 47 -9.37 10.13 15.54
C GLU A 47 -8.90 10.02 17.00
N GLU A 48 -7.87 9.22 17.26
CA GLU A 48 -7.29 9.03 18.59
C GLU A 48 -6.48 10.24 19.08
N THR A 49 -5.74 10.89 18.17
CA THR A 49 -4.79 11.95 18.52
C THR A 49 -5.35 13.36 18.34
N LYS A 50 -6.28 13.52 17.40
CA LYS A 50 -6.79 14.81 16.89
C LYS A 50 -5.68 15.77 16.49
N ASP A 51 -4.56 15.23 16.00
CA ASP A 51 -3.41 16.02 15.56
C ASP A 51 -3.68 16.62 14.15
N PRO A 52 -3.68 17.95 14.00
CA PRO A 52 -3.91 18.59 12.71
C PRO A 52 -2.84 18.26 11.66
N GLN A 53 -1.60 17.98 12.05
CA GLN A 53 -0.56 17.57 11.08
C GLN A 53 -0.86 16.19 10.49
N LEU A 54 -1.41 15.28 11.30
CA LEU A 54 -1.84 13.97 10.82
C LEU A 54 -3.05 14.07 9.89
N CYS A 55 -3.89 15.08 10.09
CA CYS A 55 -5.03 15.33 9.21
C CYS A 55 -4.59 15.83 7.83
N ASP A 56 -3.64 16.78 7.75
CA ASP A 56 -3.06 17.23 6.47
C ASP A 56 -2.37 16.08 5.73
N GLU A 57 -1.59 15.26 6.45
CA GLU A 57 -0.95 14.07 5.88
C GLU A 57 -1.99 13.06 5.36
N LEU A 58 -3.09 12.88 6.08
CA LEU A 58 -4.19 12.02 5.70
C LEU A 58 -4.92 12.53 4.46
N ASN A 59 -5.20 13.84 4.34
CA ASN A 59 -5.78 14.43 3.14
C ASN A 59 -4.87 14.25 1.92
N GLY A 60 -3.54 14.41 2.08
CA GLY A 60 -2.59 14.10 1.02
C GLY A 60 -2.70 12.65 0.52
N LYS A 61 -2.83 11.68 1.45
CA LYS A 61 -3.02 10.26 1.11
C LYS A 61 -4.36 9.98 0.44
N ILE A 62 -5.44 10.65 0.88
CA ILE A 62 -6.78 10.55 0.29
C ILE A 62 -6.76 11.07 -1.16
N SER A 63 -6.15 12.24 -1.39
CA SER A 63 -6.01 12.84 -2.72
C SER A 63 -5.22 11.94 -3.68
N GLU A 64 -4.09 11.38 -3.22
CA GLU A 64 -3.30 10.42 -4.00
C GLU A 64 -4.10 9.15 -4.32
N PHE A 65 -4.87 8.63 -3.36
CA PHE A 65 -5.71 7.46 -3.56
C PHE A 65 -6.86 7.72 -4.53
N ASN A 66 -7.55 8.85 -4.43
CA ASN A 66 -8.59 9.23 -5.38
C ASN A 66 -8.04 9.31 -6.80
N GLY A 67 -6.84 9.87 -6.98
CA GLY A 67 -6.16 9.95 -8.28
C GLY A 67 -5.74 8.59 -8.84
N ASP A 68 -5.06 7.77 -8.04
CA ASP A 68 -4.54 6.47 -8.49
C ASP A 68 -5.63 5.40 -8.65
N CYS A 69 -6.64 5.44 -7.78
CA CYS A 69 -7.67 4.39 -7.66
C CYS A 69 -9.03 4.80 -8.21
N LYS A 70 -9.14 6.01 -8.77
CA LYS A 70 -10.41 6.59 -9.25
C LYS A 70 -11.51 6.50 -8.20
N ALA A 71 -11.15 6.73 -6.95
CA ALA A 71 -12.06 6.80 -5.82
C ALA A 71 -12.54 8.23 -5.58
N GLU A 72 -13.61 8.38 -4.82
CA GLU A 72 -14.22 9.67 -4.46
C GLU A 72 -14.33 9.79 -2.94
N LEU A 73 -13.23 9.50 -2.23
CA LEU A 73 -13.18 9.72 -0.78
C LEU A 73 -13.14 11.22 -0.48
N GLU A 74 -13.95 11.66 0.48
CA GLU A 74 -13.99 13.06 0.90
C GLU A 74 -12.77 13.41 1.74
N GLU A 75 -12.16 14.57 1.47
CA GLU A 75 -11.09 15.12 2.31
C GLU A 75 -11.68 15.62 3.64
N LEU A 76 -10.94 15.44 4.72
CA LEU A 76 -11.35 15.80 6.06
C LEU A 76 -11.12 17.30 6.30
N ASP A 77 -12.06 17.95 6.98
CA ASP A 77 -11.85 19.29 7.51
C ASP A 77 -10.91 19.22 8.72
N CYS A 78 -9.68 19.70 8.54
CA CYS A 78 -8.60 19.57 9.52
C CYS A 78 -8.57 20.69 10.58
N GLY A 79 -9.59 21.55 10.58
CA GLY A 79 -9.76 22.64 11.54
C GLY A 79 -9.16 23.97 11.10
#